data_AF-A0A8C7D6H1-F1
#
_entry.id   AF-A0A8C7D6H1-F1
#
_cell.length_a   1.000
_cell.length_b   1.000
_cell.length_c   1.000
_cell.angle_alpha   90.00
_cell.angle_beta   90.00
_cell.angle_gamma   90.00
#
_symmetry.space_group_name_H-M   'P 1'
#
loop_
_entity.id
_entity.type
_entity.pdbx_description
1 polymer ?
#
loop_
_entity_poly.entity_id
_entity_poly.type
_entity_poly.pdbx_seq_one_letter_code
_entity_poly.pdbx_strand_id
1 'polypeptide(L)'
;MSSSFSAKMELAKDMKEEDKLYRYNGVLYPVIMSPVENLKAMERLEARADDVMLVAYPKCGFNWMVAVLRKILAAATGEKAESQTPLLMEFFGPEMQQVIHKAPSPRFLGTHMHPDNIPASFTTKKTKMLVIFRNPKDTVVSFYHFSNKIPFLPTAESWDHFFSEFMSGKGT
;
A
#
# COMPACT_ATOMS: atom_id res chain seq x y z
N MET A 1 -3.79 6.77 15.17
CA MET A 1 -4.04 6.42 13.75
C MET A 1 -5.53 6.35 13.41
N SER A 2 -6.42 5.85 14.28
CA SER A 2 -7.88 5.71 14.03
C SER A 2 -8.60 7.01 13.60
N SER A 3 -8.35 8.14 14.27
CA SER A 3 -9.01 9.42 13.97
C SER A 3 -8.65 10.01 12.59
N SER A 4 -7.42 9.78 12.11
CA SER A 4 -6.94 10.28 10.81
C SER A 4 -7.53 9.50 9.64
N PHE A 5 -7.69 8.18 9.77
CA PHE A 5 -8.28 7.36 8.72
C PHE A 5 -9.77 7.68 8.52
N SER A 6 -10.56 7.76 9.60
CA SER A 6 -11.98 8.10 9.49
C SER A 6 -12.21 9.49 8.89
N ALA A 7 -11.42 10.49 9.28
CA ALA A 7 -11.50 11.83 8.70
C ALA A 7 -11.20 11.83 7.18
N LYS A 8 -10.17 11.08 6.77
CA LYS A 8 -9.85 10.88 5.34
C LYS A 8 -10.99 10.19 4.57
N MET A 9 -11.67 9.24 5.20
CA MET A 9 -12.82 8.56 4.58
C MET A 9 -14.01 9.49 4.37
N GLU A 10 -14.30 10.39 5.32
CA GLU A 10 -15.35 11.39 5.15
C GLU A 10 -14.99 12.40 4.05
N LEU A 11 -13.77 12.95 4.05
CA LEU A 11 -13.30 13.85 2.99
C LEU A 11 -13.41 13.22 1.60
N ALA A 12 -13.11 11.93 1.49
CA ALA A 12 -13.18 11.21 0.22
C ALA A 12 -14.60 11.04 -0.33
N LYS A 13 -15.65 11.08 0.51
CA LYS A 13 -17.05 10.99 0.05
C LYS A 13 -17.48 12.25 -0.69
N ASP A 14 -16.88 13.39 -0.37
CA ASP A 14 -17.21 14.69 -0.98
C ASP A 14 -16.38 14.97 -2.25
N MET A 15 -15.44 14.09 -2.60
CA MET A 15 -14.63 14.20 -3.81
C MET A 15 -15.36 13.65 -5.04
N LYS A 16 -15.19 14.32 -6.18
CA LYS A 16 -15.61 13.77 -7.47
C LYS A 16 -14.79 12.53 -7.81
N GLU A 17 -15.38 11.58 -8.54
CA GLU A 17 -14.73 10.30 -8.87
C GLU A 17 -13.42 10.51 -9.66
N GLU A 18 -13.40 11.47 -10.58
CA GLU A 18 -12.23 11.83 -11.38
C GLU A 18 -11.08 12.46 -10.56
N ASP A 19 -11.39 13.04 -9.40
CA ASP A 19 -10.40 13.69 -8.52
C ASP A 19 -9.82 12.73 -7.46
N LYS A 20 -10.35 11.51 -7.37
CA LYS A 20 -9.92 10.53 -6.34
C LYS A 20 -8.57 9.90 -6.65
N LEU A 21 -8.16 9.86 -7.92
CA LEU A 21 -6.92 9.25 -8.36
C LEU A 21 -6.03 10.27 -9.08
N TYR A 22 -4.72 10.05 -8.99
CA TYR A 22 -3.74 10.79 -9.78
C TYR A 22 -2.62 9.84 -10.23
N ARG A 23 -1.92 10.23 -11.30
CA ARG A 23 -0.79 9.45 -11.83
C ARG A 23 0.54 9.97 -11.29
N TYR A 24 1.35 9.08 -10.72
CA TYR A 24 2.72 9.35 -10.29
C TYR A 24 3.64 8.24 -10.81
N ASN A 25 4.71 8.61 -11.53
CA ASN A 25 5.64 7.66 -12.16
C ASN A 25 4.93 6.52 -12.90
N GLY A 26 3.93 6.87 -13.72
CA GLY A 26 3.17 5.92 -14.53
C GLY A 26 2.08 5.13 -13.79
N VAL A 27 1.99 5.18 -12.46
CA VAL A 27 1.04 4.39 -11.65
C VAL A 27 -0.07 5.27 -11.07
N LEU A 28 -1.29 4.74 -10.95
CA LEU A 28 -2.41 5.42 -10.30
C LEU A 28 -2.38 5.25 -8.78
N TYR A 29 -2.55 6.35 -8.06
CA TYR A 29 -2.60 6.39 -6.61
C TYR A 29 -3.86 7.12 -6.12
N PRO A 30 -4.48 6.68 -5.01
CA PRO A 30 -5.57 7.42 -4.40
C PRO A 30 -5.06 8.69 -3.73
N VAL A 31 -5.58 9.86 -4.11
CA VAL A 31 -5.10 11.18 -3.65
C VAL A 31 -5.09 11.27 -2.11
N ILE A 32 -6.17 10.85 -1.48
CA ILE A 32 -6.34 10.96 -0.02
C ILE A 32 -5.44 9.99 0.75
N MET A 33 -5.27 8.76 0.24
CA MET A 33 -4.51 7.73 0.92
C MET A 33 -3.02 7.81 0.61
N SER A 34 -2.62 8.26 -0.58
CA SER A 34 -1.23 8.33 -1.03
C SER A 34 -0.95 9.72 -1.60
N PRO A 35 -0.93 10.78 -0.78
CA PRO A 35 -0.63 12.13 -1.25
C PRO A 35 0.77 12.23 -1.88
N VAL A 36 0.91 13.06 -2.91
CA VAL A 36 2.15 13.17 -3.71
C VAL A 36 3.35 13.62 -2.87
N GLU A 37 3.11 14.40 -1.82
CA GLU A 37 4.12 14.85 -0.87
C GLU A 37 4.74 13.65 -0.14
N ASN A 38 3.94 12.64 0.21
CA ASN A 38 4.44 11.43 0.85
C ASN A 38 5.26 10.58 -0.13
N LEU A 39 4.79 10.43 -1.37
CA LEU A 39 5.54 9.71 -2.41
C LEU A 39 6.91 10.35 -2.66
N LYS A 40 6.98 11.69 -2.75
CA LYS A 40 8.24 12.44 -2.85
C LYS A 40 9.12 12.29 -1.61
N ALA A 41 8.55 12.33 -0.42
CA ALA A 41 9.31 12.16 0.83
C ALA A 41 9.92 10.75 0.95
N MET A 42 9.20 9.75 0.47
CA MET A 42 9.61 8.34 0.49
C MET A 42 10.80 8.05 -0.44
N GLU A 43 11.05 8.86 -1.47
CA GLU A 43 12.27 8.73 -2.32
C GLU A 43 13.57 8.82 -1.51
N ARG A 44 13.52 9.46 -0.33
CA ARG A 44 14.66 9.60 0.60
C ARG A 44 14.70 8.50 1.65
N LEU A 45 13.77 7.54 1.61
CA LEU A 45 13.73 6.44 2.56
C LEU A 45 14.88 5.47 2.30
N GLU A 46 15.71 5.31 3.31
CA GLU A 46 16.82 4.36 3.30
C GLU A 46 16.42 3.04 3.93
N ALA A 47 16.71 1.94 3.24
CA ALA A 47 16.60 0.59 3.79
C ALA A 47 17.58 0.37 4.95
N ARG A 48 17.26 -0.57 5.84
CA ARG A 48 18.16 -1.11 6.85
C ARG A 48 18.45 -2.57 6.52
N ALA A 49 19.58 -3.08 7.02
CA ALA A 49 20.04 -4.44 6.72
C ALA A 49 19.08 -5.53 7.19
N ASP A 50 18.25 -5.22 8.19
CA ASP A 50 17.31 -6.14 8.83
C ASP A 50 15.84 -5.85 8.52
N ASP A 51 15.57 -4.94 7.58
CA ASP A 51 14.19 -4.70 7.14
C ASP A 51 13.56 -5.95 6.52
N VAL A 52 12.25 -6.08 6.76
CA VAL A 52 11.38 -7.07 6.11
C VAL A 52 10.26 -6.32 5.41
N MET A 53 10.10 -6.54 4.11
CA MET A 53 9.09 -5.86 3.29
C MET A 53 8.09 -6.84 2.72
N LEU A 54 6.80 -6.57 2.92
CA LEU A 54 5.70 -7.23 2.24
C LEU A 54 5.27 -6.43 1.02
N VAL A 55 5.31 -7.05 -0.14
CA VAL A 55 4.93 -6.44 -1.42
C VAL A 55 3.75 -7.21 -2.00
N ALA A 56 2.69 -6.52 -2.38
CA ALA A 56 1.60 -7.15 -3.12
C ALA A 56 0.87 -6.12 -3.97
N TYR A 57 0.48 -6.47 -5.20
CA TYR A 57 -0.52 -5.67 -5.90
C TYR A 57 -1.83 -5.63 -5.06
N PRO A 58 -2.60 -4.52 -5.07
CA PRO A 58 -3.84 -4.43 -4.30
C PRO A 58 -4.73 -5.66 -4.51
N LYS A 59 -5.31 -6.15 -3.42
CA LYS A 59 -6.23 -7.32 -3.39
C LYS A 59 -5.61 -8.69 -3.68
N CYS A 60 -4.29 -8.78 -3.77
CA CYS A 60 -3.56 -10.06 -3.86
C CYS A 60 -3.30 -10.73 -2.48
N GLY A 61 -4.10 -10.47 -1.45
CA GLY A 61 -3.98 -11.15 -0.15
C GLY A 61 -3.02 -10.51 0.86
N PHE A 62 -2.68 -9.23 0.69
CA PHE A 62 -1.80 -8.47 1.59
C PHE A 62 -2.17 -8.65 3.08
N ASN A 63 -3.42 -8.39 3.48
CA ASN A 63 -3.86 -8.49 4.87
C ASN A 63 -3.72 -9.90 5.46
N TRP A 64 -3.94 -10.94 4.64
CA TRP A 64 -3.78 -12.32 5.10
C TRP A 64 -2.31 -12.61 5.40
N MET A 65 -1.41 -12.18 4.53
CA MET A 65 0.02 -12.36 4.74
C MET A 65 0.61 -11.45 5.82
N VAL A 66 0.01 -10.29 6.07
CA VAL A 66 0.30 -9.51 7.28
C VAL A 66 0.05 -10.37 8.53
N ALA A 67 -1.11 -11.03 8.64
CA ALA A 67 -1.41 -11.87 9.81
C ALA A 67 -0.41 -13.03 10.00
N VAL A 68 0.06 -13.62 8.90
CA VAL A 68 1.10 -14.67 8.92
C VAL A 68 2.45 -14.10 9.35
N LEU A 69 2.92 -13.04 8.70
CA LEU A 69 4.22 -12.43 8.97
C LEU A 69 4.32 -11.90 10.40
N ARG A 70 3.24 -11.35 10.95
CA ARG A 70 3.18 -10.92 12.36
C ARG A 70 3.53 -12.03 13.34
N LYS A 71 3.02 -13.24 13.10
CA LYS A 71 3.30 -14.42 13.94
C LYS A 71 4.74 -14.90 13.77
N ILE A 72 5.24 -14.89 12.53
CA ILE A 72 6.63 -15.28 12.24
C ILE A 72 7.61 -14.30 12.90
N LEU A 73 7.39 -13.00 12.75
CA LEU A 73 8.23 -11.96 13.35
C LEU A 73 8.20 -12.02 14.87
N ALA A 74 7.01 -12.17 15.48
CA ALA A 74 6.87 -12.35 16.92
C ALA A 74 7.66 -13.57 17.43
N ALA A 75 7.58 -14.72 16.73
CA ALA A 75 8.34 -15.91 17.08
C ALA A 75 9.85 -15.73 16.93
N ALA A 76 10.29 -14.93 15.94
CA ALA A 76 11.72 -14.67 15.68
C ALA A 76 12.33 -13.63 16.62
N THR A 77 11.57 -12.62 17.06
CA THR A 77 12.07 -11.51 17.89
C THR A 77 11.74 -11.64 19.36
N GLY A 78 10.77 -12.49 19.73
CA GLY A 78 10.22 -12.57 21.09
C GLY A 78 9.23 -11.46 21.43
N GLU A 79 8.90 -10.58 20.47
CA GLU A 79 7.87 -9.56 20.65
C GLU A 79 6.46 -10.12 20.49
N LYS A 80 5.46 -9.32 20.90
CA LYS A 80 4.04 -9.66 20.70
C LYS A 80 3.65 -9.49 19.24
N ALA A 81 2.86 -10.42 18.69
CA ALA A 81 2.37 -10.30 17.31
C ALA A 81 1.55 -9.01 17.09
N GLU A 82 0.92 -8.49 18.15
CA GLU A 82 0.15 -7.25 18.16
C GLU A 82 1.02 -6.01 17.92
N SER A 83 2.28 -6.00 18.39
CA SER A 83 3.21 -4.88 18.17
C SER A 83 3.75 -4.85 16.74
N GLN A 84 3.77 -5.99 16.07
CA GLN A 84 4.19 -6.13 14.69
C GLN A 84 3.06 -5.61 13.77
N THR A 85 3.09 -4.34 13.39
CA THR A 85 2.14 -3.79 12.41
C THR A 85 2.95 -3.27 11.22
N PRO A 86 2.60 -3.64 9.98
CA PRO A 86 3.33 -3.16 8.82
C PRO A 86 3.18 -1.65 8.70
N LEU A 87 4.30 -0.97 8.48
CA LEU A 87 4.31 0.45 8.14
C LEU A 87 4.16 0.56 6.61
N LEU A 88 3.03 1.10 6.17
CA LEU A 88 2.67 1.21 4.74
C LEU A 88 3.35 2.45 4.16
N MET A 89 4.35 2.25 3.31
CA MET A 89 5.29 3.31 2.93
C MET A 89 4.64 4.42 2.13
N GLU A 90 3.76 4.06 1.20
CA GLU A 90 3.10 4.99 0.30
C GLU A 90 1.79 5.59 0.86
N PHE A 91 1.36 5.19 2.06
CA PHE A 91 0.09 5.64 2.64
C PHE A 91 0.27 6.77 3.66
N PHE A 92 -0.78 7.59 3.80
CA PHE A 92 -0.86 8.78 4.63
C PHE A 92 0.12 9.89 4.20
N GLY A 93 0.22 10.97 4.97
CA GLY A 93 1.08 12.09 4.63
C GLY A 93 2.56 11.83 4.94
N PRO A 94 3.45 12.78 4.63
CA PRO A 94 4.89 12.70 4.87
C PRO A 94 5.29 12.36 6.32
N GLU A 95 4.40 12.58 7.29
CA GLU A 95 4.57 12.14 8.67
C GLU A 95 4.79 10.63 8.80
N MET A 96 4.27 9.83 7.86
CA MET A 96 4.50 8.39 7.82
C MET A 96 5.98 8.06 7.64
N GLN A 97 6.71 8.84 6.83
CA GLN A 97 8.15 8.64 6.66
C GLN A 97 8.91 8.91 7.96
N GLN A 98 8.44 9.86 8.77
CA GLN A 98 9.01 10.13 10.09
C GLN A 98 8.75 8.98 11.07
N VAL A 99 7.56 8.37 11.00
CA VAL A 99 7.24 7.16 11.79
C VAL A 99 8.15 6.00 11.38
N ILE A 100 8.30 5.76 10.08
CA ILE A 100 9.18 4.70 9.53
C ILE A 100 10.64 4.93 9.92
N HIS A 101 11.11 6.17 9.90
CA HIS A 101 12.48 6.50 10.31
C HIS A 101 12.72 6.25 11.80
N LYS A 102 11.74 6.56 12.66
CA LYS A 102 11.85 6.41 14.12
C LYS A 102 11.54 4.99 14.61
N ALA A 103 10.95 4.14 13.78
CA ALA A 103 10.63 2.77 14.14
C ALA A 103 11.91 1.98 14.52
N PRO A 104 11.86 1.13 15.55
CA PRO A 104 12.98 0.26 15.90
C PRO A 104 13.22 -0.77 14.79
N SER A 105 14.43 -1.32 14.79
CA SER A 105 14.83 -2.41 13.90
C SER A 105 14.53 -3.78 14.56
N PRO A 106 14.10 -4.80 13.81
CA PRO A 106 13.82 -4.78 12.38
C PRO A 106 12.49 -4.09 12.05
N ARG A 107 12.42 -3.32 10.95
CA ARG A 107 11.16 -2.72 10.50
C ARG A 107 10.37 -3.71 9.68
N PHE A 108 9.09 -3.87 10.01
CA PHE A 108 8.12 -4.53 9.15
C PHE A 108 7.46 -3.49 8.23
N LEU A 109 7.83 -3.49 6.96
CA LEU A 109 7.35 -2.56 5.94
C LEU A 109 6.33 -3.25 5.03
N GLY A 110 5.40 -2.46 4.49
CA GLY A 110 4.40 -2.94 3.55
C GLY A 110 4.23 -1.98 2.38
N THR A 111 3.99 -2.52 1.18
CA THR A 111 3.76 -1.70 -0.01
C THR A 111 2.99 -2.41 -1.13
N HIS A 112 2.29 -1.60 -1.92
CA HIS A 112 1.62 -1.93 -3.18
C HIS A 112 2.31 -1.33 -4.40
N MET A 113 3.48 -0.71 -4.21
CA MET A 113 4.18 0.01 -5.28
C MET A 113 4.68 -0.91 -6.39
N HIS A 114 4.74 -0.34 -7.59
CA HIS A 114 5.49 -0.92 -8.69
C HIS A 114 6.97 -1.06 -8.30
N PRO A 115 7.66 -2.17 -8.63
CA PRO A 115 9.05 -2.40 -8.24
C PRO A 115 10.00 -1.25 -8.59
N ASP A 116 9.84 -0.65 -9.77
CA ASP A 116 10.67 0.48 -10.24
C ASP A 116 10.53 1.75 -9.39
N ASN A 117 9.45 1.86 -8.60
CA ASN A 117 9.19 3.00 -7.73
C ASN A 117 9.62 2.76 -6.27
N ILE A 118 10.10 1.56 -5.93
CA ILE A 118 10.66 1.27 -4.60
C ILE A 118 12.07 1.90 -4.51
N PRO A 119 12.42 2.62 -3.42
CA PRO A 119 13.73 3.28 -3.32
C PRO A 119 14.89 2.30 -3.54
N ALA A 120 15.87 2.70 -4.37
CA ALA A 120 16.97 1.83 -4.80
C ALA A 120 17.85 1.29 -3.65
N SER A 121 17.80 1.95 -2.48
CA SER A 121 18.47 1.50 -1.26
C SER A 121 18.01 0.10 -0.81
N PHE A 122 16.74 -0.26 -1.01
CA PHE A 122 16.18 -1.57 -0.65
C PHE A 122 16.78 -2.71 -1.49
N THR A 123 16.95 -2.47 -2.79
CA THR A 123 17.64 -3.41 -3.69
C THR A 123 19.13 -3.50 -3.33
N THR A 124 19.78 -2.34 -3.14
CA THR A 124 21.22 -2.26 -2.86
C THR A 124 21.60 -2.95 -1.54
N LYS A 125 20.78 -2.78 -0.50
CA LYS A 125 20.97 -3.43 0.82
C LYS A 125 20.41 -4.84 0.90
N LYS A 126 19.88 -5.38 -0.21
CA LYS A 126 19.33 -6.74 -0.31
C LYS A 126 18.26 -7.02 0.76
N THR A 127 17.34 -6.07 0.94
CA THR A 127 16.23 -6.21 1.89
C THR A 127 15.45 -7.50 1.63
N LYS A 128 15.01 -8.16 2.71
CA LYS A 128 14.16 -9.34 2.61
C LYS A 128 12.77 -8.92 2.15
N MET A 129 12.41 -9.29 0.92
CA MET A 129 11.10 -8.97 0.33
C MET A 129 10.27 -10.24 0.15
N LEU A 130 9.04 -10.23 0.67
CA LEU A 130 8.03 -11.23 0.35
C LEU A 130 7.03 -10.62 -0.63
N VAL A 131 7.06 -11.09 -1.87
CA VAL A 131 6.17 -10.62 -2.93
C VAL A 131 5.03 -11.60 -3.12
N ILE A 132 3.79 -11.10 -3.12
CA ILE A 132 2.59 -11.93 -3.26
C ILE A 132 1.90 -11.64 -4.59
N PHE A 133 1.62 -12.72 -5.31
CA PHE A 133 0.83 -12.70 -6.52
C PHE A 133 -0.46 -13.49 -6.32
N ARG A 134 -1.52 -13.05 -6.98
CA ARG A 134 -2.80 -13.76 -7.08
C ARG A 134 -3.19 -13.80 -8.54
N ASN A 135 -3.90 -14.85 -8.96
CA ASN A 135 -4.43 -14.96 -10.31
C ASN A 135 -5.18 -13.66 -10.68
N PRO A 136 -4.82 -12.99 -11.79
CA PRO A 136 -5.39 -11.69 -12.14
C PRO A 136 -6.92 -11.73 -12.31
N LYS A 137 -7.50 -12.88 -12.69
CA LYS A 137 -8.95 -13.07 -12.78
C LYS A 137 -9.64 -12.94 -11.43
N ASP A 138 -9.03 -13.47 -10.36
CA ASP A 138 -9.56 -13.33 -9.00
C ASP A 138 -9.28 -11.93 -8.44
N THR A 139 -8.12 -11.38 -8.78
CA THR A 139 -7.71 -10.04 -8.35
C THR A 139 -8.68 -8.98 -8.86
N VAL A 140 -9.02 -8.99 -10.16
CA VAL A 140 -9.92 -7.98 -10.75
C VAL A 140 -11.32 -8.02 -10.14
N VAL A 141 -11.88 -9.21 -9.89
CA VAL A 141 -13.17 -9.36 -9.20
C VAL A 141 -13.09 -8.82 -7.76
N SER A 142 -12.02 -9.17 -7.03
CA SER A 142 -11.83 -8.68 -5.66
C SER A 142 -11.59 -7.17 -5.60
N PHE A 143 -10.99 -6.57 -6.63
CA PHE A 143 -10.75 -5.14 -6.71
C PHE A 143 -12.03 -4.39 -7.01
N TYR A 144 -12.81 -4.81 -8.00
CA TYR A 144 -14.12 -4.22 -8.31
C TYR A 144 -15.03 -4.08 -7.07
N HIS A 145 -15.17 -5.17 -6.30
CA HIS A 145 -15.99 -5.11 -5.08
C HIS A 145 -15.39 -4.27 -3.96
N PHE A 146 -14.06 -4.10 -3.96
CA PHE A 146 -13.38 -3.26 -2.97
C PHE A 146 -13.49 -1.78 -3.33
N SER A 147 -13.20 -1.39 -4.57
CA SER A 147 -13.29 0.00 -5.02
C SER A 147 -14.70 0.56 -4.81
N ASN A 148 -15.73 -0.20 -5.14
CA ASN A 148 -17.13 0.21 -4.98
C ASN A 148 -17.60 0.32 -3.51
N LYS A 149 -16.78 -0.09 -2.53
CA LYS A 149 -17.08 0.02 -1.09
C LYS A 149 -16.22 1.06 -0.39
N ILE A 150 -15.23 1.62 -1.07
CA ILE A 150 -14.17 2.42 -0.46
C ILE A 150 -14.23 3.85 -1.03
N PRO A 151 -14.69 4.83 -0.23
CA PRO A 151 -14.85 6.23 -0.64
C PRO A 151 -13.67 6.88 -1.35
N PHE A 152 -12.42 6.55 -0.99
CA PHE A 152 -11.22 7.14 -1.61
C PHE A 152 -10.84 6.52 -2.95
N LEU A 153 -11.60 5.57 -3.46
CA LEU A 153 -11.45 5.01 -4.80
C LEU A 153 -12.66 5.38 -5.66
N PRO A 154 -12.47 5.47 -6.99
CA PRO A 154 -13.59 5.63 -7.90
C PRO A 154 -14.57 4.47 -7.79
N THR A 155 -15.85 4.78 -7.74
CA THR A 155 -16.91 3.78 -7.90
C THR A 155 -17.05 3.47 -9.39
N ALA A 156 -16.96 2.19 -9.74
CA ALA A 156 -17.12 1.76 -11.12
C ALA A 156 -18.56 1.95 -11.60
N GLU A 157 -18.73 2.50 -12.80
CA GLU A 157 -20.05 2.63 -13.45
C GLU A 157 -20.69 1.25 -13.71
N SER A 158 -19.88 0.29 -14.12
CA SER A 158 -20.28 -1.11 -14.37
C SER A 158 -19.09 -2.06 -14.26
N TRP A 159 -19.38 -3.36 -14.16
CA TRP A 159 -18.35 -4.41 -14.20
C TRP A 159 -17.55 -4.38 -15.51
N ASP A 160 -18.23 -4.30 -16.66
CA ASP A 160 -17.56 -4.38 -17.97
C ASP A 160 -16.61 -3.19 -18.20
N HIS A 161 -17.03 -1.99 -17.78
CA HIS A 161 -16.17 -0.81 -17.82
C HIS A 161 -14.93 -0.99 -16.92
N PHE A 162 -15.13 -1.40 -15.66
CA PHE A 162 -14.01 -1.64 -14.74
C PHE A 162 -13.04 -2.70 -15.26
N PHE A 163 -13.57 -3.82 -15.78
CA PHE A 163 -12.77 -4.90 -16.33
C PHE A 163 -11.94 -4.43 -17.53
N SER A 164 -12.52 -3.62 -18.44
CA SER A 164 -11.81 -3.04 -19.57
C SER A 164 -10.67 -2.10 -19.14
N GLU A 165 -10.93 -1.24 -18.14
CA GLU A 165 -9.91 -0.34 -17.59
C GLU A 165 -8.77 -1.10 -16.89
N PHE A 166 -9.11 -2.14 -16.10
CA PHE A 166 -8.13 -3.02 -15.47
C PHE A 166 -7.23 -3.72 -16.50
N MET A 167 -7.83 -4.30 -17.54
CA MET A 167 -7.09 -5.02 -18.59
C MET A 167 -6.20 -4.11 -19.45
N SER A 168 -6.56 -2.83 -19.59
CA SER A 168 -5.76 -1.85 -20.33
C SER A 168 -4.70 -1.14 -19.50
N GLY A 169 -4.62 -1.43 -18.19
CA GLY A 169 -3.71 -0.75 -17.25
C GLY A 169 -4.05 0.73 -17.02
N LYS A 170 -5.28 1.14 -17.39
CA LYS A 170 -5.80 2.50 -17.19
C LYS A 170 -6.63 2.63 -15.91
N GLY A 171 -7.14 1.51 -15.39
CA GLY A 171 -7.73 1.41 -14.06
C GLY A 171 -6.69 1.15 -12.96
N THR A 172 -7.14 1.23 -11.70
CA THR A 172 -6.33 0.83 -10.53
C THR A 172 -6.11 -0.66 -10.48
#